data_AF-A0A075SH93-F1
#
_entry.id   AF-A0A075SH93-F1
#
_cell.length_a   1.000
_cell.length_b   1.000
_cell.length_c   1.000
_cell.angle_alpha   90.00
_cell.angle_beta   90.00
_cell.angle_gamma   90.00
#
_symmetry.space_group_name_H-M   'P 1'
#
loop_
_entity.id
_entity.type
_entity.pdbx_description
1 polymer ?
#
loop_
_entity_poly.entity_id
_entity_poly.type
_entity_poly.pdbx_seq_one_letter_code
_entity_poly.pdbx_strand_id
1 'polypeptide(L)'
;MKQFCAKHKMKLLIFLVVWSFFSGCKVLLTFFGKPDGMDGKYPLFFLTISLVALYVFPMILIIRYIAKRFDISKKVIHLSWILGITASFYFSGLGQTLLGAFWLFIVKPPQTFIQNWGAAVTAPFHEEFGKGLVVLLVLLLLKKLTLKNAVVSGMIVGLSFQIIEDGLYVFQQIFKSKADGFATLIERMLHAGGTHWAFSLAFAVGLVALVSKNSGMSKKQGLFWMLMAVLAHFFLNTPFNEGLTSNSGEITVLMLCFSFCVALAAFFKVDQIETNQHHQ
;
A
#
# COMPACT_ATOMS: atom_id res chain seq x y z
N MET A 1 -20.51 -17.35 19.05
CA MET A 1 -19.54 -16.56 18.26
C MET A 1 -19.45 -15.07 18.68
N LYS A 2 -20.54 -14.29 18.71
CA LYS A 2 -20.50 -12.86 19.10
C LYS A 2 -19.96 -12.59 20.52
N GLN A 3 -20.37 -13.35 21.53
CA GLN A 3 -19.86 -13.23 22.91
C GLN A 3 -18.37 -13.61 23.05
N PHE A 4 -17.91 -14.62 22.31
CA PHE A 4 -16.50 -15.03 22.28
C PHE A 4 -15.62 -13.92 21.69
N CYS A 5 -16.02 -13.35 20.56
CA CYS A 5 -15.32 -12.22 19.95
C CYS A 5 -15.33 -10.97 20.84
N ALA A 6 -16.40 -10.72 21.61
CA ALA A 6 -16.45 -9.60 22.55
C ALA A 6 -15.48 -9.79 23.73
N LYS A 7 -15.43 -11.01 24.31
CA LYS A 7 -14.55 -11.35 25.44
C LYS A 7 -13.07 -11.46 25.06
N HIS A 8 -12.78 -11.90 23.84
CA HIS A 8 -11.41 -12.18 23.38
C HIS A 8 -10.91 -11.25 22.27
N LYS A 9 -11.62 -10.14 21.99
CA LYS A 9 -11.30 -9.20 20.90
C LYS A 9 -9.83 -8.81 20.84
N MET A 10 -9.27 -8.41 21.98
CA MET A 10 -7.86 -8.00 22.06
C MET A 10 -6.90 -9.16 21.85
N LYS A 11 -7.20 -10.36 22.38
CA LYS A 11 -6.38 -11.55 22.17
C LYS A 11 -6.36 -11.95 20.70
N LEU A 12 -7.51 -11.87 20.02
CA LEU A 12 -7.61 -12.11 18.58
C LEU A 12 -6.80 -11.10 17.76
N LEU A 13 -6.89 -9.80 18.08
CA LEU A 13 -6.10 -8.78 17.39
C LEU A 13 -4.59 -8.99 17.57
N ILE A 14 -4.16 -9.32 18.79
CA ILE A 14 -2.75 -9.65 19.07
C ILE A 14 -2.32 -10.87 18.25
N PHE A 15 -3.12 -11.94 18.26
CA PHE A 15 -2.85 -13.13 17.47
C PHE A 15 -2.72 -12.81 15.97
N LEU A 16 -3.66 -12.05 15.40
CA LEU A 16 -3.62 -11.67 13.98
C LEU A 16 -2.38 -10.84 13.65
N VAL A 17 -1.98 -9.93 14.52
CA VAL A 17 -0.75 -9.12 14.35
C VAL A 17 0.49 -10.01 14.37
N VAL A 18 0.62 -10.90 15.35
CA VAL A 18 1.78 -11.81 15.46
C VAL A 18 1.82 -12.78 14.27
N TRP A 19 0.69 -13.39 13.94
CA TRP A 19 0.57 -14.32 12.82
C TRP A 19 0.94 -13.67 11.49
N SER A 20 0.34 -12.51 11.19
CA SER A 20 0.58 -11.80 9.93
C SER A 20 2.00 -11.27 9.83
N PHE A 21 2.63 -10.89 10.95
CA PHE A 21 4.04 -10.53 10.99
C PHE A 21 4.94 -11.69 10.54
N PHE A 22 4.84 -12.86 11.18
CA PHE A 22 5.66 -14.02 10.82
C PHE A 22 5.35 -14.54 9.42
N SER A 23 4.07 -14.53 9.03
CA SER A 23 3.66 -14.91 7.66
C SER A 23 4.26 -13.97 6.62
N GLY A 24 4.26 -12.66 6.89
CA GLY A 24 4.92 -11.66 6.06
C GLY A 24 6.43 -11.89 5.95
N CYS A 25 7.13 -12.13 7.08
CA CYS A 25 8.55 -12.46 7.06
C CYS A 25 8.85 -13.71 6.21
N LYS A 26 8.01 -14.75 6.30
CA LYS A 26 8.13 -15.95 5.46
C LYS A 26 7.98 -15.61 3.97
N VAL A 27 7.03 -14.75 3.61
CA VAL A 27 6.85 -14.27 2.23
C VAL A 27 8.12 -13.56 1.75
N LEU A 28 8.65 -12.61 2.51
CA LEU A 28 9.88 -11.88 2.17
C LEU A 28 11.08 -12.82 2.01
N LEU A 29 11.26 -13.77 2.93
CA LEU A 29 12.34 -14.77 2.86
C LEU A 29 12.20 -15.65 1.61
N THR A 30 10.96 -16.00 1.24
CA THR A 30 10.70 -16.81 0.04
C THR A 30 11.08 -16.08 -1.24
N PHE A 31 10.87 -14.76 -1.29
CA PHE A 31 11.24 -13.94 -2.43
C PHE A 31 12.73 -13.61 -2.48
N PHE A 32 13.27 -13.02 -1.42
CA PHE A 32 14.64 -12.52 -1.40
C PHE A 32 15.70 -13.59 -1.08
N GLY A 33 15.29 -14.74 -0.54
CA GLY A 33 16.20 -15.84 -0.17
C GLY A 33 16.41 -16.89 -1.25
N LYS A 34 15.88 -16.70 -2.47
CA LYS A 34 16.02 -17.65 -3.59
C LYS A 34 16.69 -16.98 -4.80
N PRO A 35 18.03 -16.82 -4.80
CA PRO A 35 18.77 -16.08 -5.82
C PRO A 35 19.01 -16.84 -7.13
N ASP A 36 18.40 -18.02 -7.33
CA ASP A 36 18.54 -18.84 -8.54
C ASP A 36 20.00 -19.14 -8.94
N GLY A 37 20.84 -19.44 -7.94
CA GLY A 37 22.26 -19.73 -8.12
C GLY A 37 23.15 -18.51 -8.42
N MET A 38 22.62 -17.29 -8.26
CA MET A 38 23.36 -16.03 -8.46
C MET A 38 23.67 -15.29 -7.16
N ASP A 39 23.99 -16.02 -6.09
CA ASP A 39 24.31 -15.47 -4.76
C ASP A 39 25.35 -14.33 -4.82
N GLY A 40 26.33 -14.40 -5.74
CA GLY A 40 27.33 -13.35 -5.96
C GLY A 40 26.76 -11.99 -6.41
N LYS A 41 25.48 -11.90 -6.79
CA LYS A 41 24.82 -10.65 -7.23
C LYS A 41 24.12 -9.88 -6.10
N TYR A 42 24.10 -10.39 -4.85
CA TYR A 42 23.54 -9.64 -3.73
C TYR A 42 24.18 -8.25 -3.52
N PRO A 43 25.50 -8.05 -3.65
CA PRO A 43 26.10 -6.72 -3.55
C PRO A 43 25.53 -5.74 -4.58
N LEU A 44 25.35 -6.18 -5.84
CA LEU A 44 24.71 -5.38 -6.88
C LEU A 44 23.26 -5.04 -6.50
N PHE A 45 22.49 -6.03 -6.07
CA PHE A 45 21.11 -5.84 -5.63
C PHE A 45 21.00 -4.79 -4.50
N PHE A 46 21.82 -4.92 -3.46
CA PHE A 46 21.80 -3.99 -2.32
C PHE A 46 22.26 -2.58 -2.72
N LEU A 47 23.25 -2.47 -3.61
CA LEU A 47 23.69 -1.18 -4.13
C LEU A 47 22.59 -0.52 -4.96
N THR A 48 21.98 -1.26 -5.89
CA THR A 48 20.88 -0.75 -6.73
C THR A 48 19.73 -0.30 -5.84
N ILE A 49 19.19 -1.17 -4.97
CA ILE A 49 18.03 -0.81 -4.14
C ILE A 49 18.32 0.31 -3.13
N SER A 50 19.57 0.59 -2.79
CA SER A 50 19.90 1.73 -1.92
C SER A 50 19.45 3.08 -2.50
N LEU A 51 19.33 3.20 -3.82
CA LEU A 51 18.88 4.42 -4.50
C LEU A 51 17.42 4.79 -4.18
N VAL A 52 16.61 3.82 -3.74
CA VAL A 52 15.26 4.05 -3.19
C VAL A 52 15.27 5.11 -2.07
N ALA A 53 16.38 5.24 -1.34
CA ALA A 53 16.55 6.26 -0.30
C ALA A 53 16.29 7.69 -0.81
N LEU A 54 16.54 7.96 -2.10
CA LEU A 54 16.36 9.28 -2.71
C LEU A 54 14.91 9.78 -2.64
N TYR A 55 13.92 8.89 -2.73
CA TYR A 55 12.51 9.28 -2.55
C TYR A 55 11.97 8.91 -1.16
N VAL A 56 12.44 7.81 -0.56
CA VAL A 56 11.97 7.36 0.75
C VAL A 56 12.31 8.36 1.85
N PHE A 57 13.52 8.93 1.84
CA PHE A 57 13.93 9.87 2.88
C PHE A 57 13.07 11.15 2.88
N PRO A 58 12.86 11.86 1.74
CA PRO A 58 11.90 12.95 1.68
C PRO A 58 10.49 12.56 2.14
N MET A 59 9.99 11.39 1.73
CA MET A 59 8.67 10.93 2.13
C MET A 59 8.56 10.66 3.64
N ILE A 60 9.60 10.11 4.26
CA ILE A 60 9.67 9.95 5.72
C ILE A 60 9.62 11.30 6.43
N LEU A 61 10.29 12.33 5.90
CA LEU A 61 10.25 13.68 6.47
C LEU A 61 8.84 14.28 6.38
N ILE A 62 8.15 14.13 5.24
CA ILE A 62 6.77 14.57 5.06
C ILE A 62 5.84 13.84 6.05
N ILE A 63 5.96 12.51 6.14
CA ILE A 63 5.17 11.70 7.09
C ILE A 63 5.44 12.14 8.53
N ARG A 64 6.70 12.41 8.90
CA ARG A 64 7.06 12.91 10.24
C ARG A 64 6.45 14.28 10.51
N TYR A 65 6.47 15.18 9.55
CA TYR A 65 5.85 16.49 9.66
C TYR A 65 4.34 16.36 9.91
N ILE A 66 3.63 15.57 9.09
CA ILE A 66 2.19 15.33 9.24
C ILE A 66 1.88 14.64 10.57
N ALA A 67 2.67 13.63 10.95
CA ALA A 67 2.49 12.92 12.21
C ALA A 67 2.66 13.84 13.43
N LYS A 68 3.60 14.78 13.38
CA LYS A 68 3.77 15.80 14.42
C LYS A 68 2.59 16.78 14.44
N ARG A 69 2.13 17.25 13.27
CA ARG A 69 0.96 18.14 13.14
C ARG A 69 -0.29 17.53 13.77
N PHE A 70 -0.52 16.23 13.56
CA PHE A 70 -1.70 15.51 14.05
C PHE A 70 -1.54 14.90 15.45
N ASP A 71 -0.39 15.08 16.10
CA ASP A 71 -0.05 14.45 17.38
C ASP A 71 -0.25 12.92 17.37
N ILE A 72 0.29 12.27 16.34
CA ILE A 72 0.19 10.82 16.18
C ILE A 72 1.17 10.12 17.12
N SER A 73 0.65 9.16 17.89
CA SER A 73 1.46 8.36 18.82
C SER A 73 2.57 7.59 18.09
N LYS A 74 3.78 7.63 18.65
CA LYS A 74 4.92 6.83 18.16
C LYS A 74 4.60 5.34 18.04
N LYS A 75 3.73 4.80 18.91
CA LYS A 75 3.31 3.38 18.85
C LYS A 75 2.57 3.06 17.54
N VAL A 76 1.72 3.97 17.06
CA VAL A 76 1.02 3.84 15.77
C VAL A 76 2.04 3.86 14.65
N ILE A 77 2.96 4.83 14.66
CA ILE A 77 4.00 4.97 13.63
C ILE A 77 4.86 3.71 13.52
N HIS A 78 5.43 3.25 14.63
CA HIS A 78 6.33 2.09 14.63
C HIS A 78 5.61 0.80 14.21
N LEU A 79 4.40 0.57 14.72
CA LEU A 79 3.66 -0.65 14.37
C LEU A 79 3.20 -0.63 12.91
N SER A 80 2.81 0.54 12.37
CA SER A 80 2.50 0.71 10.95
C SER A 80 3.70 0.42 10.05
N TRP A 81 4.92 0.82 10.43
CA TRP A 81 6.14 0.47 9.67
C TRP A 81 6.41 -1.03 9.69
N ILE A 82 6.41 -1.64 10.88
CA ILE A 82 6.72 -3.08 11.05
C ILE A 82 5.72 -3.92 10.25
N LEU A 83 4.42 -3.69 10.43
CA LEU A 83 3.39 -4.47 9.74
C LEU A 83 3.20 -4.02 8.28
N GLY A 84 3.56 -2.78 7.95
CA GLY A 84 3.57 -2.29 6.58
C GLY A 84 4.62 -2.97 5.71
N ILE A 85 5.76 -3.35 6.28
CA ILE A 85 6.80 -4.12 5.57
C ILE A 85 6.42 -5.60 5.47
N THR A 86 5.83 -6.18 6.52
CA THR A 86 5.58 -7.63 6.59
C THR A 86 4.14 -8.01 6.25
N ALA A 87 3.18 -7.64 7.08
CA ALA A 87 1.82 -8.12 7.03
C ALA A 87 1.06 -7.66 5.78
N SER A 88 1.40 -6.50 5.22
CA SER A 88 0.78 -5.95 4.01
C SER A 88 0.91 -6.91 2.84
N PHE A 89 2.12 -7.41 2.55
CA PHE A 89 2.39 -8.39 1.50
C PHE A 89 1.70 -9.71 1.75
N TYR A 90 1.64 -10.16 3.01
CA TYR A 90 0.92 -11.39 3.33
C TYR A 90 -0.57 -11.27 3.01
N PHE A 91 -1.23 -10.19 3.46
CA PHE A 91 -2.66 -10.00 3.18
C PHE A 91 -2.93 -9.73 1.70
N SER A 92 -2.09 -8.95 1.03
CA SER A 92 -2.21 -8.70 -0.40
C SER A 92 -1.99 -9.96 -1.23
N GLY A 93 -1.05 -10.83 -0.85
CA GLY A 93 -0.84 -12.13 -1.52
C GLY A 93 -2.01 -13.10 -1.34
N LEU A 94 -2.65 -13.11 -0.17
CA LEU A 94 -3.91 -13.85 0.02
C LEU A 94 -5.01 -13.31 -0.91
N GLY A 95 -5.16 -11.99 -0.98
CA GLY A 95 -6.11 -11.34 -1.87
C GLY A 95 -5.83 -11.64 -3.34
N GLN A 96 -4.57 -11.62 -3.76
CA GLN A 96 -4.13 -11.94 -5.12
C GLN A 96 -4.53 -13.36 -5.49
N THR A 97 -4.31 -14.33 -4.60
CA THR A 97 -4.69 -15.74 -4.81
C THR A 97 -6.20 -15.89 -4.98
N LEU A 98 -6.99 -15.24 -4.11
CA LEU A 98 -8.45 -15.32 -4.15
C LEU A 98 -9.04 -14.65 -5.40
N LEU A 99 -8.58 -13.43 -5.72
CA LEU A 99 -9.04 -12.72 -6.93
C LEU A 99 -8.58 -13.43 -8.20
N GLY A 100 -7.36 -13.95 -8.24
CA GLY A 100 -6.87 -14.77 -9.35
C GLY A 100 -7.76 -15.98 -9.59
N ALA A 101 -8.11 -16.72 -8.53
CA ALA A 101 -9.03 -17.86 -8.61
C ALA A 101 -10.42 -17.43 -9.09
N PHE A 102 -10.96 -16.31 -8.61
CA PHE A 102 -12.23 -15.76 -9.08
C PHE A 102 -12.21 -15.45 -10.58
N TRP A 103 -11.17 -14.76 -11.07
CA TRP A 103 -11.05 -14.46 -12.49
C TRP A 103 -10.87 -15.71 -13.35
N LEU A 104 -10.03 -16.65 -12.93
CA LEU A 104 -9.72 -17.86 -13.70
C LEU A 104 -10.86 -18.88 -13.70
N PHE A 105 -11.59 -19.05 -12.60
CA PHE A 105 -12.56 -20.13 -12.45
C PHE A 105 -14.02 -19.68 -12.54
N ILE A 106 -14.32 -18.42 -12.21
CA ILE A 106 -15.69 -17.90 -12.23
C ILE A 106 -15.93 -17.04 -13.47
N VAL A 107 -15.13 -15.99 -13.66
CA VAL A 107 -15.35 -15.05 -14.78
C VAL A 107 -14.88 -15.62 -16.11
N LYS A 108 -13.73 -16.32 -16.13
CA LYS A 108 -13.14 -16.96 -17.31
C LYS A 108 -13.00 -15.99 -18.51
N PRO A 109 -12.37 -14.81 -18.35
CA PRO A 109 -12.19 -13.90 -19.47
C PRO A 109 -11.19 -14.47 -20.50
N PRO A 110 -11.19 -13.98 -21.74
CA PRO A 110 -10.18 -14.36 -22.74
C PRO A 110 -8.76 -14.11 -22.25
N GLN A 111 -7.81 -14.94 -22.69
CA GLN A 111 -6.41 -14.81 -22.28
C GLN A 111 -5.80 -13.44 -22.62
N THR A 112 -6.23 -12.84 -23.73
CA THR A 112 -5.82 -11.48 -24.14
C THR A 112 -6.28 -10.42 -23.13
N PHE A 113 -7.45 -10.57 -22.52
CA PHE A 113 -7.90 -9.69 -21.46
C PHE A 113 -7.04 -9.85 -20.20
N ILE A 114 -6.71 -11.09 -19.81
CA ILE A 114 -5.86 -11.36 -18.64
C ILE A 114 -4.48 -10.72 -18.83
N GLN A 115 -3.89 -10.86 -20.01
CA GLN A 115 -2.57 -10.30 -20.32
C GLN A 115 -2.57 -8.77 -20.28
N ASN A 116 -3.61 -8.13 -20.81
CA ASN A 116 -3.62 -6.67 -20.97
C ASN A 116 -4.22 -5.92 -19.76
N TRP A 117 -5.23 -6.50 -19.13
CA TRP A 117 -6.02 -5.84 -18.08
C TRP A 117 -5.96 -6.55 -16.73
N GLY A 118 -5.38 -7.74 -16.66
CA GLY A 118 -5.35 -8.56 -15.45
C GLY A 118 -4.75 -7.80 -14.26
N ALA A 119 -3.63 -7.09 -14.47
CA ALA A 119 -3.03 -6.25 -13.44
C ALA A 119 -3.98 -5.13 -12.97
N ALA A 120 -4.64 -4.42 -13.90
CA ALA A 120 -5.58 -3.34 -13.58
C ALA A 120 -6.78 -3.82 -12.77
N VAL A 121 -7.35 -4.99 -13.09
CA VAL A 121 -8.59 -5.46 -12.44
C VAL A 121 -8.35 -6.31 -11.19
N THR A 122 -7.10 -6.56 -10.82
CA THR A 122 -6.75 -7.37 -9.64
C THR A 122 -5.94 -6.60 -8.60
N ALA A 123 -4.81 -6.00 -8.99
CA ALA A 123 -3.87 -5.34 -8.07
C ALA A 123 -4.52 -4.25 -7.21
N PRO A 124 -5.33 -3.33 -7.78
CA PRO A 124 -6.00 -2.29 -6.99
C PRO A 124 -6.85 -2.83 -5.84
N PHE A 125 -7.45 -4.01 -6.03
CA PHE A 125 -8.29 -4.61 -5.02
C PHE A 125 -7.47 -5.35 -3.98
N HIS A 126 -6.62 -6.32 -4.37
CA HIS A 126 -5.91 -7.10 -3.35
C HIS A 126 -4.86 -6.29 -2.59
N GLU A 127 -4.21 -5.31 -3.24
CA GLU A 127 -3.19 -4.51 -2.59
C GLU A 127 -3.79 -3.50 -1.62
N GLU A 128 -4.76 -2.68 -2.07
CA GLU A 128 -5.33 -1.66 -1.20
C GLU A 128 -6.13 -2.25 -0.05
N PHE A 129 -6.85 -3.36 -0.26
CA PHE A 129 -7.49 -4.06 0.85
C PHE A 129 -6.48 -4.70 1.80
N GLY A 130 -5.41 -5.32 1.29
CA GLY A 130 -4.36 -5.90 2.13
C GLY A 130 -3.67 -4.84 3.01
N LYS A 131 -3.31 -3.69 2.42
CA LYS A 131 -2.74 -2.54 3.15
C LYS A 131 -3.74 -1.91 4.11
N GLY A 132 -4.99 -1.74 3.69
CA GLY A 132 -6.08 -1.23 4.53
C GLY A 132 -6.35 -2.12 5.75
N LEU A 133 -6.26 -3.45 5.60
CA LEU A 133 -6.37 -4.40 6.71
C LEU A 133 -5.25 -4.22 7.73
N VAL A 134 -4.00 -3.98 7.28
CA VAL A 134 -2.89 -3.66 8.17
C VAL A 134 -3.17 -2.38 8.95
N VAL A 135 -3.59 -1.30 8.27
CA VAL A 135 -3.96 -0.04 8.93
C VAL A 135 -5.04 -0.30 9.97
N LEU A 136 -6.11 -1.00 9.60
CA LEU A 136 -7.22 -1.30 10.51
C LEU A 136 -6.76 -2.13 11.72
N LEU A 137 -5.89 -3.14 11.53
CA LEU A 137 -5.32 -3.94 12.61
C LEU A 137 -4.53 -3.09 13.59
N VAL A 138 -3.64 -2.21 13.10
CA VAL A 138 -2.85 -1.29 13.94
C VAL A 138 -3.77 -0.39 14.75
N LEU A 139 -4.74 0.26 14.10
CA LEU A 139 -5.60 1.23 14.76
C LEU A 139 -6.58 0.58 15.74
N LEU A 140 -7.07 -0.62 15.46
CA LEU A 140 -7.91 -1.37 16.38
C LEU A 140 -7.13 -1.86 17.59
N LEU A 141 -5.90 -2.38 17.40
CA LEU A 141 -5.05 -2.84 18.49
C LEU A 141 -4.70 -1.70 19.45
N LEU A 142 -4.34 -0.53 18.90
CA LEU A 142 -3.94 0.63 19.69
C LEU A 142 -5.11 1.51 20.13
N LYS A 143 -6.35 1.16 19.74
CA LYS A 143 -7.58 1.93 20.01
C LYS A 143 -7.49 3.38 19.48
N LYS A 144 -6.94 3.56 18.28
CA LYS A 144 -6.71 4.85 17.60
C LYS A 144 -7.46 4.94 16.26
N LEU A 145 -8.72 4.50 16.23
CA LEU A 145 -9.55 4.45 15.02
C LEU A 145 -10.10 5.83 14.62
N THR A 146 -9.21 6.76 14.25
CA THR A 146 -9.53 8.13 13.83
C THR A 146 -8.96 8.42 12.45
N LEU A 147 -9.49 9.45 11.76
CA LEU A 147 -9.08 9.80 10.41
C LEU A 147 -7.62 10.25 10.33
N LYS A 148 -7.15 11.10 11.25
CA LYS A 148 -5.74 11.49 11.31
C LYS A 148 -4.77 10.32 11.46
N ASN A 149 -5.13 9.31 12.25
CA ASN A 149 -4.32 8.10 12.38
C ASN A 149 -4.38 7.25 11.09
N ALA A 150 -5.50 7.27 10.38
CA ALA A 150 -5.67 6.61 9.08
C ALA A 150 -4.77 7.24 8.01
N VAL A 151 -4.69 8.57 7.95
CA VAL A 151 -3.79 9.29 7.02
C VAL A 151 -2.35 8.84 7.23
N VAL A 152 -1.82 8.99 8.44
CA VAL A 152 -0.41 8.69 8.71
C VAL A 152 -0.10 7.20 8.58
N SER A 153 -0.99 6.33 9.07
CA SER A 153 -0.79 4.88 8.92
C SER A 153 -0.92 4.42 7.47
N GLY A 154 -1.85 4.99 6.70
CA GLY A 154 -2.03 4.70 5.27
C GLY A 154 -0.80 5.10 4.45
N MET A 155 -0.24 6.28 4.70
CA MET A 155 1.02 6.71 4.08
C MET A 155 2.18 5.76 4.43
N ILE A 156 2.34 5.42 5.71
CA ILE A 156 3.42 4.54 6.17
C ILE A 156 3.30 3.15 5.56
N VAL A 157 2.11 2.53 5.62
CA VAL A 157 1.88 1.18 5.12
C VAL A 157 2.04 1.15 3.59
N GLY A 158 1.52 2.15 2.88
CA GLY A 158 1.69 2.26 1.43
C GLY A 158 3.15 2.46 1.01
N LEU A 159 3.89 3.34 1.70
CA LEU A 159 5.32 3.54 1.46
C LEU A 159 6.14 2.27 1.77
N SER A 160 5.82 1.59 2.86
CA SER A 160 6.45 0.31 3.22
C SER A 160 6.23 -0.75 2.14
N PHE A 161 4.99 -0.82 1.62
CA PHE A 161 4.64 -1.73 0.53
C PHE A 161 5.48 -1.42 -0.71
N GLN A 162 5.54 -0.15 -1.10
CA GLN A 162 6.30 0.28 -2.25
C GLN A 162 7.79 -0.06 -2.16
N ILE A 163 8.44 0.16 -1.01
CA ILE A 163 9.87 -0.13 -0.83
C ILE A 163 10.17 -1.62 -1.10
N ILE A 164 9.34 -2.50 -0.56
CA ILE A 164 9.51 -3.93 -0.76
C ILE A 164 9.16 -4.31 -2.19
N GLU A 165 8.11 -3.74 -2.77
CA GLU A 165 7.75 -4.01 -4.16
C GLU A 165 8.88 -3.60 -5.12
N ASP A 166 9.45 -2.41 -4.95
CA ASP A 166 10.65 -1.97 -5.68
C ASP A 166 11.79 -2.98 -5.55
N GLY A 167 12.01 -3.48 -4.32
CA GLY A 167 12.95 -4.56 -4.06
C GLY A 167 12.62 -5.83 -4.87
N LEU A 168 11.36 -6.24 -4.91
CA LEU A 168 10.93 -7.43 -5.66
C LEU A 168 11.17 -7.28 -7.16
N TYR A 169 10.86 -6.13 -7.75
CA TYR A 169 11.09 -5.89 -9.18
C TYR A 169 12.58 -5.91 -9.51
N VAL A 170 13.42 -5.21 -8.72
CA VAL A 170 14.88 -5.22 -8.93
C VAL A 170 15.45 -6.63 -8.71
N PHE A 171 14.96 -7.36 -7.69
CA PHE A 171 15.38 -8.73 -7.45
C PHE A 171 15.03 -9.64 -8.63
N GLN A 172 13.83 -9.53 -9.20
CA GLN A 172 13.45 -10.30 -10.38
C GLN A 172 14.35 -9.99 -11.58
N GLN A 173 14.69 -8.72 -11.81
CA GLN A 173 15.59 -8.35 -12.91
C GLN A 173 16.99 -8.94 -12.74
N ILE A 174 17.57 -8.82 -11.54
CA ILE A 174 18.94 -9.26 -11.27
C ILE A 174 19.06 -10.79 -11.22
N PHE A 175 18.16 -11.43 -10.48
CA PHE A 175 18.25 -12.84 -10.13
C PHE A 175 17.39 -13.77 -10.99
N LYS A 176 16.48 -13.26 -11.83
CA LYS A 176 15.71 -14.13 -12.76
C LYS A 176 15.97 -13.76 -14.21
N SER A 177 15.86 -12.48 -14.55
CA SER A 177 16.10 -11.99 -15.92
C SER A 177 17.58 -11.81 -16.25
N LYS A 178 18.48 -11.94 -15.25
CA LYS A 178 19.94 -11.78 -15.37
C LYS A 178 20.38 -10.39 -15.86
N ALA A 179 19.55 -9.37 -15.69
CA ALA A 179 19.85 -7.96 -15.99
C ALA A 179 20.50 -7.23 -14.79
N ASP A 180 20.81 -5.93 -14.92
CA ASP A 180 21.37 -5.10 -13.84
C ASP A 180 20.31 -4.52 -12.87
N GLY A 181 19.05 -4.43 -13.31
CA GLY A 181 17.92 -3.90 -12.54
C GLY A 181 17.90 -2.38 -12.35
N PHE A 182 18.89 -1.64 -12.88
CA PHE A 182 19.04 -0.20 -12.67
C PHE A 182 17.95 0.60 -13.39
N ALA A 183 17.73 0.34 -14.68
CA ALA A 183 16.70 1.04 -15.47
C ALA A 183 15.30 0.84 -14.85
N THR A 184 14.97 -0.40 -14.46
CA THR A 184 13.73 -0.72 -13.74
C THR A 184 13.61 0.06 -12.44
N LEU A 185 14.70 0.18 -11.66
CA LEU A 185 14.64 0.95 -10.42
C LEU A 185 14.39 2.45 -10.68
N ILE A 186 15.11 3.05 -11.64
CA ILE A 186 14.94 4.47 -11.97
C ILE A 186 13.50 4.75 -12.38
N GLU A 187 12.93 3.92 -13.25
CA GLU A 187 11.53 4.05 -13.64
C GLU A 187 10.58 3.99 -12.44
N ARG A 188 10.77 3.01 -11.54
CA ARG A 188 9.94 2.87 -10.34
C ARG A 188 10.08 4.03 -9.37
N MET A 189 11.30 4.57 -9.21
CA MET A 189 11.53 5.76 -8.39
C MET A 189 10.81 6.99 -8.94
N LEU A 190 10.75 7.15 -10.26
CA LEU A 190 10.01 8.25 -10.88
C LEU A 190 8.49 8.11 -10.68
N HIS A 191 7.97 6.87 -10.65
CA HIS A 191 6.57 6.60 -10.32
C HIS A 191 6.24 6.84 -8.83
N ALA A 192 7.25 6.88 -7.95
CA ALA A 192 7.05 6.92 -6.50
C ALA A 192 6.26 8.13 -6.00
N GLY A 193 6.22 9.22 -6.78
CA GLY A 193 5.54 10.45 -6.40
C GLY A 193 4.03 10.31 -6.21
N GLY A 194 3.37 9.29 -6.78
CA GLY A 194 1.90 9.21 -6.79
C GLY A 194 1.30 7.81 -6.66
N THR A 195 2.05 6.82 -6.16
CA THR A 195 1.62 5.41 -6.17
C THR A 195 1.13 4.93 -4.78
N HIS A 196 1.74 3.90 -4.20
CA HIS A 196 1.11 3.14 -3.12
C HIS A 196 0.88 3.95 -1.84
N TRP A 197 1.75 4.90 -1.49
CA TRP A 197 1.52 5.75 -0.32
C TRP A 197 0.29 6.66 -0.51
N ALA A 198 0.03 7.10 -1.75
CA ALA A 198 -1.09 7.96 -2.12
C ALA A 198 -2.41 7.16 -2.10
N PHE A 199 -2.41 5.99 -2.74
CA PHE A 199 -3.57 5.08 -2.75
C PHE A 199 -3.94 4.65 -1.34
N SER A 200 -2.96 4.21 -0.56
CA SER A 200 -3.22 3.67 0.76
C SER A 200 -3.62 4.73 1.78
N LEU A 201 -3.17 5.99 1.61
CA LEU A 201 -3.71 7.13 2.37
C LEU A 201 -5.22 7.25 2.12
N ALA A 202 -5.62 7.43 0.86
CA ALA A 202 -7.03 7.65 0.51
C ALA A 202 -7.90 6.46 0.89
N PHE A 203 -7.42 5.23 0.63
CA PHE A 203 -8.11 4.01 0.99
C PHE A 203 -8.28 3.87 2.50
N ALA A 204 -7.23 4.13 3.29
CA ALA A 204 -7.29 4.05 4.75
C ALA A 204 -8.25 5.08 5.35
N VAL A 205 -8.26 6.31 4.83
CA VAL A 205 -9.22 7.35 5.23
C VAL A 205 -10.65 6.87 4.97
N GLY A 206 -10.91 6.33 3.78
CA GLY A 206 -12.22 5.80 3.43
C GLY A 206 -12.65 4.62 4.31
N LEU A 207 -11.74 3.67 4.54
CA LEU A 207 -11.97 2.49 5.37
C LEU A 207 -12.27 2.88 6.83
N VAL A 208 -11.50 3.79 7.42
CA VAL A 208 -11.75 4.26 8.79
C VAL A 208 -13.05 5.05 8.86
N ALA A 209 -13.40 5.86 7.86
CA ALA A 209 -14.70 6.51 7.80
C ALA A 209 -15.86 5.49 7.74
N LEU A 210 -15.69 4.36 7.05
CA LEU A 210 -16.68 3.28 7.00
C LEU A 210 -16.82 2.50 8.31
N VAL A 211 -15.72 2.25 9.03
CA VAL A 211 -15.76 1.40 10.23
C VAL A 211 -15.99 2.20 11.52
N SER A 212 -15.46 3.42 11.61
CA SER A 212 -15.58 4.25 12.82
C SER A 212 -17.00 4.81 12.97
N LYS A 213 -17.52 4.87 14.20
CA LYS A 213 -18.87 5.40 14.44
C LYS A 213 -18.94 6.91 14.24
N ASN A 214 -17.92 7.63 14.71
CA ASN A 214 -17.87 9.10 14.72
C ASN A 214 -16.55 9.58 14.12
N SER A 215 -16.35 9.34 12.83
CA SER A 215 -15.16 9.82 12.12
C SER A 215 -15.22 11.30 11.74
N GLY A 216 -16.41 11.92 11.74
CA GLY A 216 -16.62 13.23 11.10
C GLY A 216 -16.83 13.14 9.58
N MET A 217 -16.87 11.93 9.01
CA MET A 217 -17.26 11.67 7.62
C MET A 217 -18.44 10.70 7.54
N SER A 218 -19.32 10.91 6.57
CA SER A 218 -20.39 9.97 6.25
C SER A 218 -19.85 8.67 5.67
N LYS A 219 -20.62 7.58 5.76
CA LYS A 219 -20.26 6.29 5.14
C LYS A 219 -20.14 6.39 3.61
N LYS A 220 -20.96 7.22 2.97
CA LYS A 220 -20.86 7.48 1.53
C LYS A 220 -19.53 8.13 1.15
N GLN A 221 -19.07 9.10 1.94
CA GLN A 221 -17.73 9.69 1.76
C GLN A 221 -16.62 8.65 2.02
N GLY A 222 -16.80 7.77 3.01
CA GLY A 222 -15.87 6.67 3.24
C GLY A 222 -15.72 5.75 2.04
N LEU A 223 -16.84 5.31 1.46
CA LEU A 223 -16.86 4.50 0.24
C LEU A 223 -16.25 5.24 -0.95
N PHE A 224 -16.56 6.53 -1.11
CA PHE A 224 -15.98 7.36 -2.16
C PHE A 224 -14.45 7.35 -2.13
N TRP A 225 -13.82 7.60 -0.97
CA TRP A 225 -12.36 7.61 -0.87
C TRP A 225 -11.72 6.24 -1.14
N MET A 226 -12.36 5.15 -0.71
CA MET A 226 -11.90 3.80 -1.06
C MET A 226 -11.96 3.55 -2.57
N LEU A 227 -13.07 3.92 -3.23
CA LEU A 227 -13.24 3.76 -4.67
C LEU A 227 -12.26 4.63 -5.45
N MET A 228 -12.01 5.87 -5.01
CA MET A 228 -11.03 6.75 -5.65
C MET A 228 -9.61 6.20 -5.55
N ALA A 229 -9.23 5.59 -4.43
CA ALA A 229 -7.93 4.93 -4.28
C ALA A 229 -7.79 3.73 -5.24
N VAL A 230 -8.82 2.88 -5.31
CA VAL A 230 -8.86 1.74 -6.24
C VAL A 230 -8.82 2.22 -7.69
N LEU A 231 -9.53 3.30 -8.03
CA LEU A 231 -9.56 3.86 -9.37
C LEU A 231 -8.20 4.46 -9.77
N ALA A 232 -7.55 5.18 -8.86
CA ALA A 232 -6.23 5.76 -9.11
C ALA A 232 -5.17 4.67 -9.33
N HIS A 233 -5.20 3.60 -8.52
CA HIS A 233 -4.36 2.43 -8.73
C HIS A 233 -4.71 1.71 -10.03
N PHE A 234 -6.00 1.51 -10.33
CA PHE A 234 -6.46 0.91 -11.58
C PHE A 234 -5.84 1.59 -12.79
N PHE A 235 -5.85 2.94 -12.84
CA PHE A 235 -5.30 3.69 -13.97
C PHE A 235 -3.82 3.40 -14.21
N LEU A 236 -2.99 3.39 -13.15
CA LEU A 236 -1.56 3.08 -13.30
C LEU A 236 -1.28 1.64 -13.74
N ASN A 237 -2.24 0.72 -13.59
CA ASN A 237 -2.08 -0.67 -14.00
C ASN A 237 -2.79 -0.98 -15.33
N THR A 238 -3.38 0.03 -15.98
CA THR A 238 -3.98 -0.14 -17.32
C THR A 238 -2.90 -0.35 -18.38
N PRO A 239 -3.23 -1.00 -19.51
CA PRO A 239 -2.31 -1.15 -20.64
C PRO A 239 -1.93 0.19 -21.29
N PHE A 240 -2.55 1.30 -20.90
CA PHE A 240 -2.20 2.64 -21.37
C PHE A 240 -1.03 3.27 -20.61
N ASN A 241 -0.58 2.65 -19.50
CA ASN A 241 0.62 3.04 -18.80
C ASN A 241 1.78 2.12 -19.22
N GLU A 242 2.47 2.48 -20.31
CA GLU A 242 3.68 1.79 -20.78
C GLU A 242 4.96 2.36 -20.16
N GLY A 243 4.84 3.31 -19.23
CA GLY A 243 5.97 3.91 -18.52
C GLY A 243 6.37 5.29 -19.03
N LEU A 244 7.18 6.00 -18.22
CA LEU A 244 7.52 7.41 -18.42
C LEU A 244 8.39 7.68 -19.65
N THR A 245 9.16 6.69 -20.10
CA THR A 245 10.04 6.80 -21.27
C THR A 245 9.39 6.26 -22.55
N SER A 246 8.12 5.86 -22.48
CA SER A 246 7.36 5.33 -23.62
C SER A 246 6.62 6.43 -24.38
N ASN A 247 5.98 6.06 -25.49
CA ASN A 247 5.07 6.94 -26.22
C ASN A 247 3.84 7.35 -25.39
N SER A 248 3.54 6.63 -24.30
CA SER A 248 2.46 6.94 -23.34
C SER A 248 2.94 7.73 -22.11
N GLY A 249 4.17 8.28 -22.13
CA GLY A 249 4.76 8.97 -20.99
C GLY A 249 3.90 10.12 -20.45
N GLU A 250 3.26 10.92 -21.31
CA GLU A 250 2.35 12.00 -20.87
C GLU A 250 1.09 11.47 -20.17
N ILE A 251 0.54 10.34 -20.64
CA ILE A 251 -0.59 9.66 -20.00
C ILE A 251 -0.18 9.16 -18.62
N THR A 252 1.02 8.59 -18.52
CA THR A 252 1.61 8.13 -17.25
C THR A 252 1.72 9.28 -16.25
N VAL A 253 2.25 10.44 -16.68
CA VAL A 253 2.35 11.64 -15.85
C VAL A 253 0.96 12.11 -15.40
N LEU A 254 -0.04 12.14 -16.30
CA LEU A 254 -1.41 12.52 -15.96
C LEU A 254 -2.01 11.59 -14.89
N MET A 255 -1.80 10.28 -14.99
CA MET A 255 -2.28 9.30 -14.00
C MET A 255 -1.60 9.46 -12.64
N LEU A 256 -0.28 9.73 -12.62
CA LEU A 256 0.45 10.03 -11.39
C LEU A 256 -0.05 11.32 -10.73
N CYS A 257 -0.27 12.37 -11.52
CA CYS A 257 -0.85 13.64 -11.06
C CYS A 257 -2.25 13.44 -10.48
N PHE A 258 -3.11 12.69 -11.17
CA PHE A 258 -4.44 12.35 -10.67
C PHE A 258 -4.36 11.65 -9.30
N SER A 259 -3.50 10.66 -9.19
CA SER A 259 -3.30 9.88 -7.96
C SER A 259 -2.81 10.74 -6.79
N PHE A 260 -1.85 11.63 -7.07
CA PHE A 260 -1.35 12.60 -6.09
C PHE A 260 -2.45 13.58 -5.64
N CYS A 261 -3.24 14.10 -6.59
CA CYS A 261 -4.38 14.98 -6.29
C CYS A 261 -5.43 14.28 -5.42
N VAL A 262 -5.73 13.00 -5.66
CA VAL A 262 -6.64 12.21 -4.83
C VAL A 262 -6.11 12.12 -3.39
N ALA A 263 -4.82 11.84 -3.21
CA ALA A 263 -4.21 11.78 -1.88
C ALA A 263 -4.21 13.12 -1.15
N LEU A 264 -3.88 14.21 -1.86
CA LEU A 264 -3.96 15.57 -1.30
C LEU A 264 -5.39 15.94 -0.92
N ALA A 265 -6.37 15.66 -1.77
CA ALA A 265 -7.77 15.94 -1.49
C ALA A 265 -8.27 15.16 -0.25
N ALA A 266 -7.90 13.89 -0.12
CA ALA A 266 -8.20 13.09 1.06
C ALA A 266 -7.53 13.66 2.32
N PHE A 267 -6.24 14.03 2.23
CA PHE A 267 -5.50 14.67 3.33
C PHE A 267 -6.16 15.97 3.78
N PHE A 268 -6.40 16.92 2.86
CA PHE A 268 -6.99 18.21 3.20
C PHE A 268 -8.40 18.05 3.75
N LYS A 269 -9.16 17.05 3.28
CA LYS A 269 -10.47 16.78 3.85
C LYS A 269 -10.38 16.36 5.31
N VAL A 270 -9.41 15.52 5.67
CA VAL A 270 -9.16 15.13 7.06
C VAL A 270 -8.66 16.32 7.88
N ASP A 271 -7.71 17.10 7.35
CA ASP A 271 -7.16 18.27 8.05
C ASP A 271 -8.25 19.31 8.38
N GLN A 272 -9.18 19.55 7.45
CA GLN A 272 -10.35 20.41 7.68
C GLN A 272 -11.24 19.89 8.82
N ILE A 273 -11.51 18.57 8.86
CA ILE A 273 -12.35 17.96 9.89
C ILE A 273 -11.69 18.07 11.27
N GLU A 274 -10.41 17.75 11.36
CA GLU A 274 -9.67 17.81 12.64
C GLU A 274 -9.55 19.26 13.14
N THR A 275 -9.32 20.24 12.25
CA THR A 275 -9.28 21.66 12.61
C THR A 275 -10.62 22.14 13.16
N ASN A 276 -11.74 21.79 12.50
CA ASN A 276 -13.07 22.19 12.95
C ASN A 276 -13.46 21.58 14.30
N GLN A 277 -12.97 20.38 14.63
CA GLN A 277 -13.20 19.73 15.93
C GLN A 277 -12.44 20.39 17.09
N HIS A 278 -11.34 21.11 16.82
CA HIS A 278 -10.58 21.83 17.84
C HIS A 278 -11.17 23.21 18.19
N HIS A 279 -12.11 23.72 17.38
CA HIS A 279 -12.79 25.00 17.60
C HIS A 279 -14.21 24.86 18.21
N GLN A 280 -14.63 23.64 18.54
CA GLN A 280 -15.89 23.32 19.24
C GLN A 280 -15.59 22.82 20.65
#